data_AF-A0AAD3DW49-F1
#
_entry.id   AF-A0AAD3DW49-F1
#
_cell.length_a   1.000
_cell.length_b   1.000
_cell.length_c   1.000
_cell.angle_alpha   90.00
_cell.angle_beta   90.00
_cell.angle_gamma   90.00
#
_symmetry.space_group_name_H-M   'P 1'
#
loop_
_entity.id
_entity.type
_entity.pdbx_description
1 polymer ?
#
loop_
_entity_poly.entity_id
_entity_poly.type
_entity_poly.pdbx_seq_one_letter_code
_entity_poly.pdbx_strand_id
1 'polypeptide(L)'
;MTSQNSTSAMHIRPQLHDPQADGSIIRAVEQVCPHCQADYSTHNEPNFNSHIEACARKSAKRAKKPSGLWRCPVPGCKKALPLNNAYNIAEHERACRAAHGPASISNTPNIMSYFKRSKRPRLEGNTPEMATSQPHKVPDAEKRLRADFLIDTATDLAATRAQVGQLVARLGGSSSKGSGSGGKM
;
A
#
# COMPACT_ATOMS: atom_id res chain seq x y z
N MET A 1 -40.45 -69.59 30.83
CA MET A 1 -40.90 -68.51 29.91
C MET A 1 -39.66 -67.78 29.42
N THR A 2 -39.12 -68.23 28.28
CA THR A 2 -37.86 -67.80 27.70
C THR A 2 -38.12 -66.71 26.66
N SER A 3 -37.72 -65.47 26.97
CA SER A 3 -37.89 -64.32 26.07
C SER A 3 -36.63 -64.16 25.21
N GLN A 4 -36.76 -64.41 23.91
CA GLN A 4 -35.70 -64.21 22.92
C GLN A 4 -35.75 -62.75 22.44
N ASN A 5 -34.68 -61.99 22.71
CA ASN A 5 -34.48 -60.65 22.16
C ASN A 5 -33.43 -60.74 21.04
N SER A 6 -33.91 -60.66 19.80
CA SER A 6 -33.08 -60.65 18.60
C SER A 6 -32.66 -59.22 18.28
N THR A 7 -31.44 -58.84 18.64
CA THR A 7 -30.82 -57.58 18.23
C THR A 7 -30.23 -57.72 16.83
N SER A 8 -30.94 -57.22 15.81
CA SER A 8 -30.43 -57.05 14.46
C SER A 8 -29.31 -56.00 14.43
N ALA A 9 -28.07 -56.47 14.30
CA ALA A 9 -26.91 -55.62 14.03
C ALA A 9 -26.91 -55.23 12.54
N MET A 10 -27.40 -54.03 12.22
CA MET A 10 -27.26 -53.45 10.89
C MET A 10 -25.80 -53.09 10.64
N HIS A 11 -25.12 -53.89 9.81
CA HIS A 11 -23.82 -53.55 9.25
C HIS A 11 -23.97 -52.40 8.26
N ILE A 12 -23.70 -51.18 8.72
CA ILE A 12 -23.53 -50.01 7.87
C ILE A 12 -22.20 -50.18 7.14
N ARG A 13 -22.28 -50.60 5.87
CA ARG A 13 -21.13 -50.57 4.95
C ARG A 13 -20.69 -49.10 4.79
N PRO A 14 -19.43 -48.74 5.06
CA PRO A 14 -18.93 -47.43 4.72
C PRO A 14 -18.93 -47.31 3.19
N GLN A 15 -19.76 -46.41 2.68
CA GLN A 15 -19.76 -46.00 1.28
C GLN A 15 -18.38 -45.40 0.99
N LEU A 16 -17.54 -46.14 0.26
CA LEU A 16 -16.35 -45.58 -0.38
C LEU A 16 -16.87 -44.58 -1.42
N HIS A 17 -16.81 -43.29 -1.08
CA HIS A 17 -16.98 -42.25 -2.07
C HIS A 17 -15.75 -42.27 -2.99
N ASP A 18 -15.97 -42.62 -4.26
CA ASP A 18 -14.99 -42.38 -5.31
C ASP A 18 -14.64 -40.89 -5.34
N PRO A 19 -13.35 -40.51 -5.29
CA PRO A 19 -12.95 -39.13 -5.46
C PRO A 19 -13.26 -38.74 -6.92
N GLN A 20 -14.36 -38.01 -7.12
CA GLN A 20 -14.58 -37.30 -8.38
C GLN A 20 -13.32 -36.48 -8.66
N ALA A 21 -12.67 -36.80 -9.78
CA ALA A 21 -11.61 -36.02 -10.38
C ALA A 21 -12.20 -34.70 -10.90
N ASP A 22 -12.67 -33.84 -9.99
CA ASP A 22 -12.88 -32.44 -10.31
C ASP A 22 -11.50 -31.86 -10.56
N GLY A 23 -11.25 -31.47 -11.82
CA GLY A 23 -10.05 -30.80 -12.30
C GLY A 23 -9.88 -29.42 -11.69
N SER A 24 -9.89 -29.35 -10.36
CA SER A 24 -9.51 -28.20 -9.56
C SER A 24 -8.06 -27.93 -9.88
N ILE A 25 -7.85 -26.98 -10.79
CA ILE A 25 -6.56 -26.35 -11.06
C ILE A 25 -6.03 -25.91 -9.70
N ILE A 26 -5.08 -26.67 -9.14
CA ILE A 26 -4.38 -26.31 -7.92
C ILE A 26 -3.60 -25.06 -8.29
N ARG A 27 -4.20 -23.89 -8.05
CA ARG A 27 -3.49 -22.62 -8.14
C ARG A 27 -2.37 -22.72 -7.12
N ALA A 28 -1.13 -22.64 -7.60
CA ALA A 28 0.02 -22.51 -6.73
C ALA A 28 -0.25 -21.33 -5.79
N VAL A 29 -0.44 -21.63 -4.51
CA VAL A 29 -0.69 -20.60 -3.51
C VAL A 29 0.63 -19.86 -3.35
N GLU A 30 0.67 -18.61 -3.79
CA GLU A 30 1.83 -17.73 -3.61
C GLU A 30 2.17 -17.69 -2.11
N GLN A 31 3.35 -18.21 -1.75
CA GLN A 31 3.80 -18.26 -0.36
C GLN A 31 4.50 -16.96 -0.01
N VAL A 32 3.71 -15.97 0.42
CA VAL A 32 4.22 -14.65 0.84
C VAL A 32 4.23 -14.56 2.37
N CYS A 33 5.35 -14.14 2.96
CA CYS A 33 5.44 -13.93 4.40
C CYS A 33 4.58 -12.73 4.83
N PRO A 34 3.64 -12.86 5.79
CA PRO A 34 2.74 -11.77 6.19
C PRO A 34 3.45 -10.64 6.97
N HIS A 35 4.68 -10.88 7.46
CA HIS A 35 5.41 -9.91 8.27
C HIS A 35 6.37 -9.03 7.47
N CYS A 36 6.96 -9.55 6.40
CA CYS A 36 7.93 -8.80 5.57
C CYS A 36 7.61 -8.78 4.08
N GLN A 37 6.54 -9.46 3.65
CA GLN A 37 6.12 -9.57 2.24
C GLN A 37 7.19 -10.17 1.32
N ALA A 38 8.14 -10.94 1.88
CA ALA A 38 9.08 -11.69 1.06
C ALA A 38 8.35 -12.86 0.38
N ASP A 39 8.60 -13.01 -0.92
CA ASP A 39 8.05 -14.06 -1.77
C ASP A 39 8.95 -15.30 -1.72
N TYR A 40 8.35 -16.45 -1.43
CA TYR A 40 9.02 -17.76 -1.35
C TYR A 40 8.65 -18.69 -2.51
N SER A 41 7.95 -18.19 -3.53
CA SER A 41 7.42 -18.99 -4.64
C SER A 41 8.51 -19.58 -5.55
N THR A 42 9.74 -19.07 -5.52
CA THR A 42 10.83 -19.44 -6.43
C THR A 42 11.99 -20.22 -5.79
N HIS A 43 12.00 -20.41 -4.47
CA HIS A 43 13.16 -20.96 -3.77
C HIS A 43 12.88 -22.33 -3.13
N ASN A 44 13.66 -23.31 -3.57
CA ASN A 44 13.76 -24.67 -3.02
C ASN A 44 14.67 -24.71 -1.77
N GLU A 45 14.59 -23.68 -0.91
CA GLU A 45 15.39 -23.56 0.32
C GLU A 45 14.54 -23.88 1.56
N PRO A 46 15.17 -24.36 2.65
CA PRO A 46 14.47 -25.03 3.73
C PRO A 46 13.53 -24.11 4.54
N ASN A 47 12.26 -24.54 4.56
CA ASN A 47 11.16 -24.17 5.47
C ASN A 47 10.76 -22.68 5.53
N PHE A 48 9.83 -22.28 4.65
CA PHE A 48 8.97 -21.08 4.80
C PHE A 48 8.46 -20.89 6.24
N ASN A 49 8.09 -21.98 6.93
CA ASN A 49 7.67 -21.96 8.33
C ASN A 49 8.75 -21.43 9.28
N SER A 50 10.02 -21.82 9.07
CA SER A 50 11.15 -21.32 9.88
C SER A 50 11.37 -19.82 9.68
N HIS A 51 11.17 -19.34 8.45
CA HIS A 51 11.20 -17.92 8.16
C HIS A 51 10.07 -17.18 8.87
N ILE A 52 8.83 -17.67 8.80
CA ILE A 52 7.68 -17.04 9.47
C ILE A 52 7.96 -16.87 10.96
N GLU A 53 8.42 -17.92 11.64
CA GLU A 53 8.74 -17.85 13.07
C GLU A 53 9.86 -16.84 13.38
N ALA A 54 10.94 -16.85 12.59
CA ALA A 54 12.03 -15.90 12.76
C ALA A 54 11.59 -14.46 12.48
N CYS A 55 10.72 -14.25 11.49
CA CYS A 55 10.19 -12.96 11.11
C CYS A 55 9.22 -12.41 12.18
N ALA A 56 8.36 -13.27 12.74
CA ALA A 56 7.49 -12.95 13.87
C ALA A 56 8.27 -12.54 15.13
N ARG A 57 9.36 -13.25 15.47
CA ARG A 57 10.22 -12.87 16.60
C ARG A 57 10.89 -11.50 16.38
N LYS A 58 11.30 -11.21 15.14
CA LYS A 58 11.89 -9.90 14.77
C LYS A 58 10.84 -8.78 14.81
N SER A 59 9.63 -9.01 14.32
CA SER A 59 8.55 -8.03 14.35
C SER A 59 8.11 -7.72 15.78
N ALA A 60 7.99 -8.73 16.64
CA ALA A 60 7.71 -8.55 18.07
C ALA A 60 8.80 -7.74 18.79
N LYS A 61 10.08 -7.95 18.46
CA LYS A 61 11.19 -7.14 18.99
C LYS A 61 11.15 -5.69 18.48
N ARG A 62 10.67 -5.45 17.26
CA ARG A 62 10.45 -4.10 16.72
C ARG A 62 9.27 -3.40 17.40
N ALA A 63 8.18 -4.12 17.66
CA ALA A 63 7.02 -3.60 18.38
C ALA A 63 7.35 -3.17 19.82
N LYS A 64 8.29 -3.85 20.48
CA LYS A 64 8.74 -3.51 21.85
C LYS A 64 9.68 -2.31 21.92
N LYS A 65 10.26 -1.84 20.81
CA LYS A 65 11.02 -0.59 20.81
C LYS A 65 10.01 0.53 20.56
N PRO A 66 9.75 1.45 21.52
CA PRO A 66 8.88 2.58 21.27
C PRO A 66 9.41 3.29 20.03
N SER A 67 8.66 3.15 18.95
CA SER A 67 9.13 3.39 17.61
C SER A 67 9.25 4.89 17.42
N GLY A 68 10.43 5.41 17.70
CA GLY A 68 10.86 6.77 17.41
C GLY A 68 10.48 7.80 18.48
N LEU A 69 11.34 8.81 18.56
CA LEU A 69 11.00 10.08 19.16
C LEU A 69 10.37 10.94 18.06
N TRP A 70 9.18 11.46 18.33
CA TRP A 70 8.61 12.56 17.58
C TRP A 70 9.44 13.82 17.86
N ARG A 71 9.77 14.58 16.81
CA ARG A 71 10.50 15.85 16.92
C ARG A 71 9.54 16.99 16.61
N CYS A 72 9.60 18.04 17.41
CA CYS A 72 8.75 19.21 17.22
C CYS A 72 9.05 19.91 15.88
N PRO A 73 8.02 20.27 15.08
CA PRO A 73 8.22 20.92 13.79
C PRO A 73 8.56 22.41 13.90
N VAL A 74 8.41 23.02 15.09
CA VAL A 74 8.67 24.45 15.31
C VAL A 74 10.17 24.73 15.18
N PRO A 75 10.61 25.65 14.29
CA PRO A 75 12.02 26.03 14.16
C PRO A 75 12.60 26.48 15.50
N GLY A 76 13.76 25.92 15.86
CA GLY A 76 14.43 26.21 17.14
C GLY A 76 13.99 25.33 18.32
N CYS A 77 12.88 24.60 18.23
CA CYS A 77 12.49 23.65 19.26
C CYS A 77 13.30 22.35 19.15
N LYS A 78 14.11 22.05 20.17
CA LYS A 78 14.92 20.81 20.23
C LYS A 78 14.22 19.67 20.98
N LYS A 79 12.96 19.83 21.40
CA LYS A 79 12.27 18.83 22.21
C LYS A 79 11.91 17.60 21.37
N ALA A 80 12.18 16.43 21.93
CA ALA A 80 11.88 15.14 21.35
C ALA A 80 10.99 14.37 22.33
N LEU A 81 9.82 13.92 21.86
CA LEU A 81 8.80 13.25 22.67
C LEU A 81 8.62 11.81 22.19
N PRO A 82 8.31 10.85 23.08
CA PRO A 82 8.06 9.49 22.65
C PRO A 82 6.76 9.42 21.81
N LEU A 83 6.81 8.71 20.67
CA LEU A 83 5.68 8.60 19.72
C LEU A 83 4.45 7.88 20.28
N ASN A 84 4.58 7.19 21.41
CA ASN A 84 3.46 6.46 22.03
C ASN A 84 2.53 7.35 22.87
N ASN A 85 2.82 8.65 23.02
CA ASN A 85 1.99 9.56 23.79
C ASN A 85 1.50 10.74 22.92
N ALA A 86 0.44 10.48 22.16
CA ALA A 86 -0.18 11.48 21.28
C ALA A 86 -0.65 12.72 22.04
N TYR A 87 -1.10 12.57 23.29
CA TYR A 87 -1.54 13.67 24.13
C TYR A 87 -0.40 14.65 24.44
N ASN A 88 0.76 14.12 24.87
CA ASN A 88 1.95 14.94 25.16
C ASN A 88 2.48 15.66 23.91
N ILE A 89 2.33 15.06 22.72
CA ILE A 89 2.73 15.68 21.45
C ILE A 89 1.85 16.91 21.16
N ALA A 90 0.53 16.76 21.21
CA ALA A 90 -0.41 17.84 20.91
C ALA A 90 -0.31 19.01 21.93
N GLU A 91 -0.17 18.69 23.21
CA GLU A 91 0.02 19.69 24.26
C GLU A 91 1.33 20.47 24.06
N HIS A 92 2.42 19.76 23.74
CA HIS A 92 3.69 20.40 23.45
C HIS A 92 3.62 21.27 22.19
N GLU A 93 2.99 20.83 21.11
CA GLU A 93 2.83 21.65 19.90
C GLU A 93 2.14 22.98 20.20
N ARG A 94 1.07 22.94 21.01
CA ARG A 94 0.34 24.15 21.42
C ARG A 94 1.21 25.08 22.26
N ALA A 95 1.87 24.54 23.30
CA ALA A 95 2.76 25.32 24.17
C ALA A 95 3.97 25.89 23.41
N CYS A 96 4.53 25.11 22.48
CA CYS A 96 5.69 25.49 21.68
C CYS A 96 5.34 26.62 20.69
N ARG A 97 4.19 26.52 20.01
CA ARG A 97 3.70 27.63 19.15
C ARG A 97 3.43 28.90 19.94
N ALA A 98 2.87 28.79 21.16
CA ALA A 98 2.65 29.95 22.02
C ALA A 98 3.97 30.61 22.45
N ALA A 99 5.00 29.81 22.78
CA ALA A 99 6.29 30.32 23.26
C ALA A 99 7.19 30.91 22.17
N HIS A 100 7.18 30.34 20.96
CA HIS A 100 8.02 30.79 19.85
C HIS A 100 7.31 31.80 18.93
N GLY A 101 6.05 32.13 19.22
CA GLY A 101 5.22 33.03 18.43
C GLY A 101 4.85 32.47 17.06
N PRO A 102 4.04 33.21 16.27
CA PRO A 102 3.74 32.88 14.88
C PRO A 102 4.96 33.21 13.99
N ALA A 103 6.14 32.69 14.32
CA ALA A 103 7.26 32.72 13.39
C ALA A 103 6.80 31.96 12.14
N SER A 104 6.91 32.63 10.98
CA SER A 104 6.44 32.17 9.68
C SER A 104 6.62 30.66 9.53
N ILE A 105 5.50 29.94 9.59
CA ILE A 105 5.45 28.53 9.23
C ILE A 105 5.68 28.53 7.71
N SER A 106 6.95 28.54 7.27
CA SER A 106 7.28 28.09 5.94
C SER A 106 7.00 26.59 5.96
N ASN A 107 5.73 26.28 5.70
CA ASN A 107 5.16 24.95 5.74
C ASN A 107 5.59 24.17 4.50
N THR A 108 6.89 24.14 4.21
CA THR A 108 7.45 23.05 3.43
C THR A 108 7.58 21.89 4.41
N PRO A 109 6.67 20.88 4.36
CA PRO A 109 6.96 19.65 5.07
C PRO A 109 8.37 19.24 4.64
N ASN A 110 9.23 18.96 5.63
CA ASN A 110 10.59 18.51 5.39
C ASN A 110 10.55 17.08 4.82
N ILE A 111 10.00 16.94 3.61
CA ILE A 111 9.91 15.71 2.82
C ILE A 111 11.33 15.15 2.62
N MET A 112 12.34 16.02 2.63
CA MET A 112 13.76 15.67 2.59
C MET A 112 14.27 14.87 3.81
N SER A 113 13.61 14.97 4.97
CA SER A 113 14.06 14.25 6.18
C SER A 113 13.45 12.85 6.33
N TYR A 114 12.36 12.55 5.62
CA TYR A 114 11.80 11.19 5.56
C TYR A 114 12.59 10.24 4.65
N PHE A 115 13.40 10.75 3.71
CA PHE A 115 14.20 9.90 2.82
C PHE A 115 15.50 9.36 3.44
N LYS A 116 15.97 9.90 4.58
CA LYS A 116 17.25 9.46 5.18
C LYS A 116 17.16 8.16 5.99
N ARG A 117 15.98 7.53 6.14
CA ARG A 117 15.81 6.33 7.00
C ARG A 117 15.47 5.04 6.29
N SER A 118 15.17 5.06 5.00
CA SER A 118 15.18 3.86 4.18
C SER A 118 16.63 3.53 3.81
N LYS A 119 17.29 2.70 4.64
CA LYS A 119 18.48 1.95 4.22
C LYS A 119 18.06 0.98 3.11
N ARG A 120 17.82 1.48 1.90
CA ARG A 120 17.96 0.64 0.72
C ARG A 120 19.45 0.27 0.65
N PRO A 121 19.82 -1.00 0.38
CA PRO A 121 21.20 -1.34 0.10
C PRO A 121 21.71 -0.39 -0.97
N ARG A 122 22.84 0.24 -0.66
CA ARG A 122 23.58 1.09 -1.57
C ARG A 122 23.95 0.20 -2.75
N LEU A 123 23.25 0.35 -3.87
CA LEU A 123 23.72 -0.13 -5.16
C LEU A 123 24.99 0.68 -5.44
N GLU A 124 26.13 0.13 -5.01
CA GLU A 124 27.46 0.55 -5.44
C GLU A 124 27.56 0.18 -6.93
N GLY A 125 27.03 1.07 -7.76
CA GLY A 125 26.85 0.87 -9.19
C GLY A 125 26.35 2.16 -9.84
N ASN A 126 26.96 3.30 -9.48
CA ASN A 126 26.83 4.53 -10.26
C ASN A 126 27.74 4.39 -11.49
N THR A 127 27.22 3.76 -12.54
CA THR A 127 27.66 4.10 -13.89
C THR A 127 27.10 5.50 -14.22
N PRO A 128 27.89 6.43 -14.78
CA PRO A 128 27.42 7.77 -15.14
C PRO A 128 26.39 7.79 -16.30
N GLU A 129 25.95 6.65 -16.82
CA GLU A 129 25.10 6.57 -18.01
C GLU A 129 23.58 6.62 -17.76
N MET A 130 23.09 6.63 -16.52
CA MET A 130 21.64 6.66 -16.24
C MET A 130 21.05 8.04 -15.88
N ALA A 131 21.84 9.11 -15.97
CA ALA A 131 21.37 10.49 -15.74
C ALA A 131 20.41 11.03 -16.82
N THR A 132 20.13 10.26 -17.88
CA THR A 132 19.26 10.64 -19.00
C THR A 132 17.81 10.16 -18.86
N SER A 133 17.44 9.54 -17.74
CA SER A 133 16.08 9.03 -17.50
C SER A 133 15.10 10.07 -16.95
N GLN A 134 15.14 11.32 -17.45
CA GLN A 134 13.97 12.20 -17.47
C GLN A 134 13.78 12.79 -18.87
N PRO A 135 13.47 11.95 -19.88
CA PRO A 135 13.40 12.42 -21.26
C PRO A 135 12.26 13.42 -21.53
N HIS A 136 11.29 13.61 -20.63
CA HIS A 136 10.14 14.49 -20.90
C HIS A 136 9.68 15.31 -19.69
N LYS A 137 10.56 16.14 -19.12
CA LYS A 137 10.09 17.28 -18.31
C LYS A 137 9.65 18.41 -19.24
N VAL A 138 8.45 18.24 -19.79
CA VAL A 138 7.72 19.32 -20.46
C VAL A 138 7.48 20.45 -19.43
N PRO A 139 7.80 21.72 -19.73
CA PRO A 139 7.50 22.84 -18.86
C PRO A 139 6.03 22.84 -18.43
N ASP A 140 5.75 23.26 -17.20
CA ASP A 140 4.39 23.19 -16.64
C ASP A 140 3.35 23.94 -17.50
N ALA A 141 3.76 25.05 -18.13
CA ALA A 141 2.95 25.78 -19.10
C ALA A 141 2.58 24.94 -20.33
N GLU A 142 3.53 24.16 -20.87
CA GLU A 142 3.27 23.28 -22.00
C GLU A 142 2.43 22.05 -21.59
N LYS A 143 2.57 21.55 -20.36
CA LYS A 143 1.68 20.51 -19.83
C LYS A 143 0.24 21.00 -19.73
N ARG A 144 0.03 22.25 -19.31
CA ARG A 144 -1.30 22.88 -19.28
C ARG A 144 -1.87 23.08 -20.68
N LEU A 145 -1.04 23.43 -21.66
CA LEU A 145 -1.46 23.54 -23.06
C LEU A 145 -1.82 22.19 -23.69
N ARG A 146 -1.17 21.10 -23.25
CA ARG A 146 -1.44 19.73 -23.74
C ARG A 146 -2.54 19.00 -22.97
N ALA A 147 -2.95 19.50 -21.82
CA ALA A 147 -4.04 18.90 -21.06
C ALA A 147 -5.36 19.39 -21.68
N ASP A 148 -6.04 18.50 -22.40
CA ASP A 148 -7.38 18.78 -22.94
C ASP A 148 -8.38 19.17 -21.83
N PHE A 149 -8.08 18.73 -20.60
CA PHE A 149 -8.91 18.93 -19.43
C PHE A 149 -8.05 19.24 -18.20
N LEU A 150 -8.29 20.41 -17.59
CA LEU A 150 -7.68 20.82 -16.33
C LEU A 150 -8.76 20.86 -15.25
N ILE A 151 -8.53 20.16 -14.14
CA ILE A 151 -9.42 20.19 -12.96
C ILE A 151 -8.74 21.06 -11.91
N ASP A 152 -9.43 22.13 -11.49
CA ASP A 152 -8.99 22.93 -10.37
C ASP A 152 -9.44 22.26 -9.05
N THR A 153 -8.46 21.89 -8.23
CA THR A 153 -8.67 21.24 -6.93
C THR A 153 -8.44 22.18 -5.75
N ALA A 154 -8.08 23.45 -6.01
CA ALA A 154 -7.91 24.47 -4.97
C ALA A 154 -9.23 25.16 -4.57
N THR A 155 -10.35 24.75 -5.16
CA THR A 155 -11.71 25.20 -4.88
C THR A 155 -12.43 24.25 -3.90
N ASP A 156 -13.67 24.56 -3.54
CA ASP A 156 -14.50 23.66 -2.74
C ASP A 156 -14.86 22.35 -3.47
N LEU A 157 -15.20 21.33 -2.68
CA LEU A 157 -15.46 19.98 -3.15
C LEU A 157 -16.68 19.88 -4.10
N ALA A 158 -17.69 20.73 -3.93
CA ALA A 158 -18.86 20.72 -4.80
C ALA A 158 -18.50 21.23 -6.19
N ALA A 159 -17.70 22.29 -6.27
CA ALA A 159 -17.17 22.80 -7.53
C ALA A 159 -16.28 21.78 -8.25
N THR A 160 -15.36 21.11 -7.54
CA THR A 160 -14.53 20.06 -8.15
C THR A 160 -15.37 18.87 -8.66
N ARG A 161 -16.40 18.44 -7.92
CA ARG A 161 -17.32 17.37 -8.38
C ARG A 161 -18.09 17.76 -9.64
N ALA A 162 -18.53 19.01 -9.74
CA ALA A 162 -19.20 19.51 -10.93
C ALA A 162 -18.26 19.50 -12.16
N GLN A 163 -17.00 19.91 -11.99
CA GLN A 163 -16.00 19.86 -13.06
C GLN A 163 -15.76 18.42 -13.53
N VAL A 164 -15.58 17.47 -12.61
CA VAL A 164 -15.41 16.05 -12.94
C VAL A 164 -16.65 15.51 -13.68
N GLY A 165 -17.86 15.85 -13.23
CA GLY A 165 -19.10 15.45 -13.90
C GLY A 165 -19.19 15.91 -15.36
N GLN A 166 -18.79 17.17 -15.63
CA GLN A 166 -18.74 17.70 -17.00
C GLN A 166 -17.72 16.96 -17.86
N LEU A 167 -16.56 16.61 -17.31
CA LEU A 167 -15.54 15.84 -18.01
C LEU A 167 -16.04 14.44 -18.38
N VAL A 168 -16.63 13.74 -17.42
CA VAL A 168 -17.19 12.41 -17.65
C VAL A 168 -18.31 12.47 -18.69
N ALA A 169 -19.18 13.48 -18.67
CA ALA A 169 -20.24 13.64 -19.66
C ALA A 169 -19.68 13.86 -21.08
N ARG A 170 -18.63 14.69 -21.23
CA ARG A 170 -17.97 14.93 -22.53
C ARG A 170 -17.28 13.67 -23.07
N LEU A 171 -16.58 12.94 -22.20
CA LEU A 171 -15.89 11.71 -22.59
C LEU A 171 -16.88 10.57 -22.90
N GLY A 172 -17.93 10.43 -22.09
CA GLY A 172 -18.97 9.41 -22.27
C GLY A 172 -19.84 9.62 -23.52
N GLY A 173 -20.00 10.88 -23.97
CA GLY A 173 -20.69 11.19 -25.23
C GLY A 173 -19.84 10.98 -26.49
N SER A 174 -18.52 10.81 -26.35
CA SER A 174 -17.58 10.74 -27.49
C SER A 174 -17.31 9.30 -27.98
N SER A 175 -17.81 8.28 -27.29
CA SER A 175 -17.46 6.87 -27.55
C SER A 175 -18.17 6.20 -28.74
N SER A 176 -18.98 6.92 -29.55
CA SER A 176 -19.87 6.27 -30.53
C SER A 176 -19.60 6.56 -32.02
N LYS A 177 -18.47 7.16 -32.40
CA LYS A 177 -18.12 7.33 -33.83
C LYS A 177 -16.71 6.83 -34.14
N GLY A 178 -16.52 5.53 -33.93
CA GLY A 178 -15.51 4.79 -34.68
C GLY A 178 -15.87 4.81 -36.16
N SER A 179 -15.30 5.75 -36.91
CA SER A 179 -15.16 5.66 -38.37
C SER A 179 -14.28 4.45 -38.69
N GLY A 180 -14.86 3.26 -38.64
CA GLY A 180 -14.29 2.09 -39.25
C GLY A 180 -14.35 2.27 -40.76
N SER A 181 -13.32 2.88 -41.34
CA SER A 181 -13.07 2.79 -42.78
C SER A 181 -12.75 1.33 -43.10
N GLY A 182 -13.79 0.55 -43.36
CA GLY A 182 -13.67 -0.79 -43.93
C GLY A 182 -12.92 -0.68 -45.25
N GLY A 183 -11.63 -1.04 -45.23
CA GLY A 183 -10.87 -1.34 -46.42
C GLY A 183 -11.52 -2.53 -47.10
N LYS A 184 -12.19 -2.28 -48.22
CA LYS A 184 -12.65 -3.33 -49.13
C LYS A 184 -11.42 -4.07 -49.68
N MET A 185 -11.55 -5.40 -49.67
CA MET A 185 -10.72 -6.36 -50.38
C MET A 185 -10.62 -6.05 -51.87
#